data_AF-A0AAV9DG60-F1
#
_entry.id   AF-A0AAV9DG60-F1
#
_cell.length_a   1.000
_cell.length_b   1.000
_cell.length_c   1.000
_cell.angle_alpha   90.00
_cell.angle_beta   90.00
_cell.angle_gamma   90.00
#
_symmetry.space_group_name_H-M   'P 1'
#
loop_
_entity.id
_entity.type
_entity.pdbx_description
1 polymer ?
#
loop_
_entity_poly.entity_id
_entity_poly.type
_entity_poly.pdbx_seq_one_letter_code
_entity_poly.pdbx_strand_id
1 'polypeptide(L)'
;MDQRKVLFVNVLLIDDSPYKAILNPPNTAIFPTPYTVDQVRDDSLGPKGEMRVFLEGLAEAEDVPTYVASHHFGQPAITSEDPNWNFYSKIIHTFNRG
;
A
#
# COMPACT_ATOMS: atom_id res chain seq x y z
N MET A 1 15.14 -21.18 6.43
CA MET A 1 14.86 -19.73 6.37
C MET A 1 14.10 -19.50 5.07
N ASP A 2 12.86 -19.02 5.12
CA ASP A 2 12.08 -18.75 3.91
C ASP A 2 12.54 -17.44 3.28
N GLN A 3 13.11 -17.51 2.07
CA GLN A 3 13.61 -16.34 1.34
C GLN A 3 12.50 -15.36 0.97
N ARG A 4 11.23 -15.80 0.92
CA ARG A 4 10.08 -14.90 0.69
C ARG A 4 9.89 -13.93 1.85
N LYS A 5 10.21 -14.34 3.08
CA LYS A 5 10.02 -13.51 4.28
C LYS A 5 11.00 -12.33 4.36
N VAL A 6 12.14 -12.39 3.68
CA VAL A 6 13.18 -11.35 3.71
C VAL A 6 12.92 -10.23 2.69
N LEU A 7 12.20 -10.51 1.59
CA LEU A 7 11.98 -9.51 0.52
C LEU A 7 10.92 -8.45 0.88
N PHE A 8 9.94 -8.75 1.74
CA PHE A 8 8.80 -7.88 1.97
C PHE A 8 8.90 -6.96 3.20
N VAL A 9 9.93 -7.12 4.05
CA VAL A 9 10.07 -6.28 5.25
C VAL A 9 10.47 -4.83 4.90
N ASN A 10 11.11 -4.61 3.75
CA ASN A 10 11.66 -3.31 3.35
C ASN A 10 11.14 -2.83 1.98
N VAL A 11 10.04 -3.41 1.48
CA VAL A 11 9.45 -3.03 0.19
C VAL A 11 8.06 -2.45 0.40
N LEU A 12 7.87 -1.22 -0.08
CA LEU A 12 6.58 -0.52 -0.11
C LEU A 12 6.14 -0.32 -1.57
N LEU A 13 4.90 -0.70 -1.89
CA LEU A 13 4.23 -0.29 -3.13
C LEU A 13 3.46 1.02 -2.90
N ILE A 14 3.65 2.00 -3.78
CA ILE A 14 2.87 3.25 -3.82
C ILE A 14 2.13 3.28 -5.14
N ASP A 15 0.81 3.17 -5.10
CA ASP A 15 -0.03 3.21 -6.29
C ASP A 15 -1.44 3.70 -5.91
N ASP A 16 -2.11 4.46 -6.76
CA ASP A 16 -3.44 5.02 -6.47
C ASP A 16 -4.59 4.00 -6.58
N SER A 17 -4.28 2.76 -6.95
CA SER A 17 -5.25 1.71 -7.27
C SER A 17 -5.10 0.50 -6.34
N PRO A 18 -5.93 0.36 -5.29
CA PRO A 18 -5.82 -0.71 -4.29
C PRO A 18 -5.69 -2.15 -4.84
N TYR A 19 -6.36 -2.46 -5.95
CA TYR A 19 -6.35 -3.80 -6.54
C TYR A 19 -4.96 -4.24 -7.04
N LYS A 20 -4.03 -3.32 -7.31
CA LYS A 20 -2.68 -3.68 -7.79
C LYS A 20 -1.82 -4.32 -6.68
N ALA A 21 -2.23 -4.17 -5.42
CA ALA A 21 -1.57 -4.79 -4.26
C ALA A 21 -2.25 -6.08 -3.79
N ILE A 22 -3.28 -6.59 -4.50
CA ILE A 22 -4.13 -7.69 -4.00
C ILE A 22 -3.38 -9.00 -3.69
N LEU A 23 -2.22 -9.21 -4.33
CA LEU A 23 -1.36 -10.38 -4.10
C LEU A 23 -0.16 -10.07 -3.20
N ASN A 24 0.02 -8.81 -2.80
CA ASN A 24 1.09 -8.43 -1.90
C ASN A 24 0.73 -8.86 -0.47
N PRO A 25 1.74 -9.13 0.39
CA PRO A 25 1.48 -9.32 1.81
C PRO A 25 0.74 -8.10 2.41
N PRO A 26 -0.10 -8.29 3.44
CA PRO A 26 -0.78 -7.19 4.11
C PRO A 26 0.18 -6.08 4.54
N ASN A 27 -0.29 -4.83 4.46
CA ASN A 27 0.45 -3.65 4.91
C ASN A 27 1.78 -3.40 4.18
N THR A 28 1.93 -3.85 2.94
CA THR A 28 3.12 -3.55 2.10
C THR A 28 2.82 -2.56 0.97
N ALA A 29 1.67 -1.87 1.05
CA ALA A 29 1.24 -0.90 0.05
C ALA A 29 0.47 0.25 0.70
N ILE A 30 0.58 1.44 0.10
CA ILE A 30 -0.24 2.62 0.41
C ILE A 30 -0.91 3.13 -0.86
N PHE A 31 -2.07 3.77 -0.72
CA PHE A 31 -2.91 4.12 -1.85
C PHE A 31 -3.28 5.61 -1.87
N PRO A 32 -2.37 6.52 -2.28
CA PRO A 32 -2.68 7.95 -2.36
C PRO A 32 -3.96 8.22 -3.17
N THR A 33 -4.59 9.37 -2.92
CA THR A 33 -5.62 9.87 -3.83
C THR A 33 -4.99 10.13 -5.21
N PRO A 34 -5.64 9.70 -6.31
CA PRO A 34 -5.13 9.96 -7.66
C PRO A 34 -4.92 11.45 -7.89
N TYR A 35 -3.80 11.80 -8.53
CA TYR A 35 -3.56 13.16 -8.99
C TYR A 35 -4.45 13.51 -10.19
N THR A 36 -5.04 14.69 -10.17
CA THR A 36 -5.78 15.26 -11.30
C THR A 36 -5.28 16.67 -11.60
N VAL A 37 -5.35 17.09 -12.88
CA VAL A 37 -4.76 18.36 -13.35
C VAL A 37 -5.38 19.62 -12.72
N ASP A 38 -6.57 19.50 -12.13
CA ASP A 38 -7.27 20.56 -11.42
C ASP A 38 -6.80 20.73 -9.95
N GLN A 39 -6.02 19.78 -9.42
CA GLN A 39 -5.40 19.87 -8.10
C GLN A 39 -4.15 20.74 -8.12
N VAL A 40 -4.30 22.00 -8.54
CA VAL A 40 -3.19 22.96 -8.71
C VAL A 40 -2.49 23.36 -7.40
N ARG A 41 -3.04 22.94 -6.26
CA ARG A 41 -2.47 23.14 -4.92
C ARG A 41 -1.96 21.85 -4.30
N ASP A 42 -1.91 20.76 -5.06
CA ASP A 42 -1.33 19.51 -4.57
C ASP A 42 0.14 19.77 -4.19
N ASP A 43 0.42 19.58 -2.91
CA ASP A 43 1.76 19.69 -2.33
C ASP A 43 2.15 18.39 -1.62
N SER A 44 1.49 17.27 -1.94
CA SER A 44 1.66 15.98 -1.25
C SER A 44 3.11 15.50 -1.30
N LEU A 45 3.79 15.71 -2.44
CA LEU A 45 5.22 15.43 -2.64
C LEU A 45 6.15 16.59 -2.28
N GLY A 46 5.60 17.74 -1.89
CA GLY A 46 6.33 18.96 -1.54
C GLY A 46 6.99 18.92 -0.15
N PRO A 47 7.73 19.98 0.23
CA PRO A 47 8.22 20.12 1.59
C PRO A 47 7.07 20.11 2.61
N LYS A 48 7.15 19.22 3.61
CA LYS A 48 6.08 18.96 4.59
C LYS A 48 4.78 18.40 4.00
N GLY A 49 4.78 18.02 2.72
CA GLY A 49 3.68 17.31 2.10
C GLY A 49 3.44 15.96 2.78
N GLU A 50 2.18 15.54 2.84
CA GLU A 50 1.77 14.34 3.58
C GLU A 50 2.53 13.08 3.14
N MET A 51 2.73 12.85 1.83
CA MET A 51 3.47 11.69 1.33
C MET A 51 4.93 11.75 1.76
N ARG A 52 5.53 12.94 1.73
CA ARG A 52 6.91 13.13 2.18
C ARG A 52 7.06 12.85 3.67
N VAL A 53 6.16 13.38 4.50
CA VAL A 53 6.16 13.15 5.95
C VAL A 53 5.97 11.66 6.27
N PHE A 54 5.09 10.97 5.54
CA PHE A 54 4.90 9.53 5.68
C PHE A 54 6.18 8.75 5.36
N LEU A 55 6.84 9.06 4.24
CA LEU A 55 8.06 8.37 3.83
C LEU A 55 9.27 8.69 4.73
N GLU A 56 9.34 9.89 5.29
CA GLU A 56 10.34 10.28 6.29
C GLU A 56 10.16 9.46 7.58
N GLY A 57 8.91 9.28 8.04
CA GLY A 57 8.64 8.42 9.20
C GLY A 57 8.91 6.94 8.91
N LEU A 58 8.59 6.46 7.70
CA LEU A 58 8.87 5.09 7.27
C LEU A 58 10.38 4.82 7.20
N ALA A 59 11.19 5.79 6.79
CA ALA A 59 12.64 5.64 6.70
C ALA A 59 13.31 5.37 8.06
N GLU A 60 12.69 5.81 9.15
CA GLU A 60 13.15 5.60 10.52
C GLU A 60 12.50 4.36 11.19
N ALA A 61 11.56 3.70 10.51
CA ALA A 61 10.84 2.55 11.05
C ALA A 61 11.65 1.25 10.97
N GLU A 62 11.31 0.27 11.80
CA GLU A 62 11.96 -1.04 11.80
C GLU A 62 11.63 -1.87 10.55
N ASP A 63 10.36 -1.86 10.14
CA ASP A 63 9.87 -2.58 8.97
C ASP A 63 8.63 -1.91 8.35
N VAL A 64 8.45 -2.12 7.05
CA VAL A 64 7.33 -1.56 6.27
C VAL A 64 5.96 -2.05 6.78
N PRO A 65 5.71 -3.38 6.94
CA PRO A 65 4.41 -3.86 7.41
C PRO A 65 3.92 -3.25 8.73
N THR A 66 4.78 -3.16 9.74
CA THR A 66 4.44 -2.59 11.05
C THR A 66 4.15 -1.10 10.95
N TYR A 67 4.94 -0.36 10.16
CA TYR A 67 4.73 1.07 9.98
C TYR A 67 3.41 1.37 9.26
N VAL A 68 3.16 0.71 8.11
CA VAL A 68 1.94 0.91 7.31
C VAL A 68 0.68 0.50 8.07
N ALA A 69 0.75 -0.57 8.89
CA ALA A 69 -0.39 -1.00 9.70
C ALA A 69 -0.80 0.05 10.76
N SER A 70 0.16 0.82 11.28
CA SER A 70 -0.06 1.85 12.30
C SER A 70 -0.29 3.24 11.71
N HIS A 71 0.17 3.50 10.49
CA HIS A 71 0.07 4.78 9.79
C HIS A 71 -0.70 4.57 8.49
N HIS A 72 -2.01 4.78 8.53
CA HIS A 72 -2.84 4.67 7.34
C HIS A 72 -2.56 5.85 6.39
N PHE A 73 -2.43 5.58 5.09
CA PHE A 73 -2.18 6.59 4.09
C PHE A 73 -3.06 6.38 2.85
N GLY A 74 -3.89 7.39 2.57
CA GLY A 74 -4.78 7.41 1.41
C GLY A 74 -5.99 6.47 1.53
N GLN A 75 -6.33 5.79 0.44
CA GLN A 75 -7.47 4.88 0.31
C GLN A 75 -7.24 3.56 1.05
N PRO A 76 -8.31 2.87 1.49
CA PRO A 76 -8.18 1.58 2.16
C PRO A 76 -7.72 0.48 1.20
N ALA A 77 -7.01 -0.51 1.75
CA ALA A 77 -6.73 -1.76 1.03
C ALA A 77 -8.02 -2.54 0.74
N ILE A 78 -8.01 -3.38 -0.30
CA ILE A 78 -9.12 -4.29 -0.58
C ILE A 78 -9.16 -5.38 0.50
N THR A 79 -10.30 -5.46 1.19
CA THR A 79 -10.58 -6.50 2.20
C THR A 79 -11.73 -7.38 1.76
N SER A 80 -12.08 -8.37 2.60
CA SER A 80 -13.27 -9.21 2.39
C SER A 80 -14.60 -8.45 2.45
N GLU A 81 -14.57 -7.18 2.85
CA GLU A 81 -15.75 -6.30 2.89
C GLU A 81 -15.99 -5.57 1.56
N ASP A 82 -15.06 -5.65 0.61
CA ASP A 82 -15.22 -5.03 -0.71
C ASP A 82 -16.43 -5.64 -1.47
N PRO A 83 -17.30 -4.83 -2.09
CA PRO A 83 -18.44 -5.32 -2.87
C PRO A 83 -18.07 -6.33 -3.97
N ASN A 84 -16.85 -6.24 -4.48
CA ASN A 84 -16.30 -7.11 -5.53
C ASN A 84 -15.43 -8.24 -4.95
N TRP A 85 -15.47 -8.54 -3.65
CA TRP A 85 -14.64 -9.57 -3.03
C TRP A 85 -14.76 -10.95 -3.69
N ASN A 86 -15.94 -11.30 -4.21
CA ASN A 86 -16.14 -12.54 -4.96
C ASN A 86 -15.28 -12.64 -6.24
N PHE A 87 -14.90 -11.51 -6.82
CA PHE A 87 -13.94 -11.46 -7.93
C PHE A 87 -12.51 -11.58 -7.41
N TYR A 88 -12.12 -10.75 -6.44
CA TYR A 88 -10.75 -10.71 -5.92
C TYR A 88 -10.32 -12.02 -5.25
N SER A 89 -11.19 -12.64 -4.46
CA SER A 89 -10.92 -13.94 -3.81
C SER A 89 -10.57 -15.05 -4.80
N LYS A 90 -11.15 -15.04 -6.02
CA LYS A 90 -10.78 -16.00 -7.08
C LYS A 90 -9.35 -15.77 -7.57
N ILE A 91 -8.93 -14.52 -7.74
CA ILE A 91 -7.57 -14.15 -8.13
C ILE A 91 -6.58 -14.60 -7.05
N ILE A 92 -6.82 -14.23 -5.80
CA ILE A 92 -6.00 -14.62 -4.64
C ILE A 92 -5.85 -16.14 -4.59
N HIS A 93 -6.96 -16.87 -4.67
CA HIS A 93 -6.96 -18.34 -4.63
C HIS A 93 -6.22 -18.98 -5.81
N THR A 94 -6.27 -18.35 -6.98
CA THR A 94 -5.59 -18.86 -8.19
C THR A 94 -4.08 -18.74 -8.06
N PHE A 95 -3.58 -17.61 -7.55
CA PHE A 95 -2.16 -17.32 -7.47
C PHE A 95 -1.48 -17.79 -6.17
N ASN A 96 -2.25 -18.07 -5.10
CA ASN A 96 -1.72 -18.64 -3.85
C ASN A 96 -1.61 -20.18 -3.85
N ARG A 97 -1.97 -20.85 -4.95
CA ARG A 97 -1.90 -22.32 -5.11
C ARG A 97 -0.55 -22.85 -5.62
N GLY A 98 0.50 -22.01 -5.68
CA GLY A 98 1.86 -22.38 -6.04
C GLY A 98 2.87 -22.16 -4.92
#